data_AF-A0A401FX54-F1
#
_entry.id   AF-A0A401FX54-F1
#
_cell.length_a   1.000
_cell.length_b   1.000
_cell.length_c   1.000
_cell.angle_alpha   90.00
_cell.angle_beta   90.00
_cell.angle_gamma   90.00
#
_symmetry.space_group_name_H-M   'P 1'
#
loop_
_entity.id
_entity.type
_entity.pdbx_description
1 polymer ?
#
loop_
_entity_poly.entity_id
_entity_poly.type
_entity_poly.pdbx_seq_one_letter_code
_entity_poly.pdbx_strand_id
1 'polypeptide(L)'
;MAQLISDRRDIDFVLYEQMKAEDLFKTEKFSEFNRKTADMIISEARNFAIREILPTYAEGDREGVRFDKGKVTVPACFRRAHKLFAEGEWGAMTANPEWGGQGLPHLIAQIASEGWGLNIMWFYFCINNYNNLISN
;
A
#
# COMPACT_ATOMS: atom_id res chain seq x y z
N MET A 1 0.89 -23.79 -5.37
CA MET A 1 1.62 -22.75 -4.62
C MET A 1 0.60 -22.00 -3.79
N ALA A 2 0.84 -21.79 -2.50
CA ALA A 2 -0.09 -21.03 -1.66
C ALA A 2 -0.14 -19.57 -2.15
N GLN A 3 -1.35 -19.06 -2.43
CA GLN A 3 -1.54 -17.68 -2.82
C GLN A 3 -1.39 -16.80 -1.57
N LEU A 4 -0.26 -16.09 -1.46
CA LEU A 4 0.08 -15.23 -0.31
C LEU A 4 -0.72 -13.92 -0.26
N ILE A 5 -1.40 -13.56 -1.36
CA ILE A 5 -2.18 -12.34 -1.49
C ILE A 5 -3.65 -12.72 -1.57
N SER A 6 -4.49 -12.01 -0.81
CA SER A 6 -5.92 -12.25 -0.70
C SER A 6 -6.59 -12.38 -2.08
N ASP A 7 -7.55 -13.30 -2.14
CA ASP A 7 -8.25 -13.57 -3.38
C ASP A 7 -9.21 -12.42 -3.72
N ARG A 8 -9.30 -12.07 -5.00
CA ARG A 8 -10.13 -10.93 -5.41
C ARG A 8 -11.61 -11.20 -5.14
N ARG A 9 -12.05 -12.45 -5.29
CA ARG A 9 -13.45 -12.82 -5.03
C ARG A 9 -13.84 -12.59 -3.57
N ASP A 10 -12.94 -12.90 -2.65
CA ASP A 10 -13.17 -12.72 -1.21
C ASP A 10 -13.21 -11.24 -0.84
N ILE A 11 -12.27 -10.45 -1.39
CA ILE A 11 -12.27 -8.98 -1.26
C ILE A 11 -13.60 -8.38 -1.75
N ASP A 12 -14.06 -8.77 -2.94
CA ASP A 12 -15.30 -8.25 -3.52
C ASP A 12 -16.52 -8.65 -2.68
N PHE A 13 -16.55 -9.87 -2.15
CA PHE A 13 -17.60 -10.34 -1.25
C PHE A 13 -17.66 -9.49 0.03
N VAL A 14 -16.52 -9.33 0.71
CA VAL A 14 -16.46 -8.53 1.95
C VAL A 14 -16.84 -7.08 1.66
N LEU A 15 -16.32 -6.49 0.59
CA LEU A 15 -16.50 -5.08 0.30
C LEU A 15 -17.94 -4.74 -0.12
N TYR A 16 -18.53 -5.52 -1.03
CA TYR A 16 -19.81 -5.19 -1.64
C TYR A 16 -20.99 -5.94 -1.03
N GLU A 17 -20.82 -7.22 -0.71
CA GLU A 17 -21.92 -8.06 -0.20
C GLU A 17 -22.08 -7.91 1.32
N GLN A 18 -20.97 -7.86 2.07
CA GLN A 18 -21.00 -7.73 3.54
C GLN A 18 -20.99 -6.27 4.02
N MET A 19 -20.01 -5.47 3.58
CA MET A 19 -19.80 -4.09 4.06
C MET A 19 -20.61 -3.04 3.31
N LYS A 20 -21.24 -3.41 2.18
CA LYS A 20 -22.06 -2.53 1.33
C LYS A 20 -21.36 -1.20 1.00
N ALA A 21 -20.11 -1.27 0.56
CA ALA A 21 -19.29 -0.09 0.31
C ALA A 21 -19.89 0.93 -0.68
N GLU A 22 -20.80 0.49 -1.55
CA GLU A 22 -21.53 1.38 -2.47
C GLU A 22 -22.36 2.45 -1.73
N ASP A 23 -22.77 2.20 -0.49
CA ASP A 23 -23.50 3.18 0.33
C ASP A 23 -22.59 4.35 0.76
N LEU A 24 -21.27 4.15 0.85
CA LEU A 24 -20.31 5.23 1.14
C LEU A 24 -20.26 6.24 0.01
N PHE A 25 -20.34 5.78 -1.25
CA PHE A 25 -20.29 6.64 -2.44
C PHE A 25 -21.53 7.51 -2.59
N LYS A 26 -22.62 7.23 -1.85
CA LYS A 26 -23.83 8.07 -1.83
C LYS A 26 -23.71 9.27 -0.88
N THR A 27 -22.68 9.29 -0.04
CA THR A 27 -22.44 10.41 0.89
C THR A 27 -21.79 11.58 0.16
N GLU A 28 -22.09 12.81 0.58
CA GLU A 28 -21.53 14.04 -0.01
C GLU A 28 -19.99 14.05 -0.01
N LYS A 29 -19.37 13.45 1.01
CA LYS A 29 -17.91 13.40 1.15
C LYS A 29 -17.23 12.50 0.12
N PHE A 30 -17.91 11.46 -0.39
CA PHE A 30 -17.30 10.45 -1.26
C PHE A 30 -18.05 10.28 -2.59
N SER A 31 -18.88 11.27 -2.96
CA SER A 31 -19.69 11.24 -4.19
C SER A 31 -18.85 11.24 -5.47
N GLU A 32 -17.58 11.63 -5.38
CA GLU A 32 -16.62 11.57 -6.50
C GLU A 32 -16.15 10.13 -6.79
N PHE A 33 -16.29 9.23 -5.81
CA PHE A 33 -15.92 7.83 -5.97
C PHE A 33 -17.13 7.00 -6.41
N ASN A 34 -16.85 5.96 -7.17
CA ASN A 34 -17.83 4.95 -7.52
C ASN A 34 -17.16 3.57 -7.52
N ARG A 35 -17.97 2.54 -7.66
CA ARG A 35 -17.50 1.15 -7.68
C ARG A 35 -16.41 0.90 -8.72
N LYS A 36 -16.54 1.44 -9.93
CA LYS A 36 -15.54 1.24 -10.99
C LYS A 36 -14.18 1.84 -10.60
N THR A 37 -14.18 3.04 -10.01
CA THR A 37 -12.95 3.68 -9.51
C THR A 37 -12.35 2.87 -8.36
N ALA A 38 -13.15 2.44 -7.39
CA ALA A 38 -12.69 1.60 -6.28
C ALA A 38 -12.09 0.28 -6.78
N ASP A 39 -12.77 -0.40 -7.72
CA ASP A 39 -12.31 -1.65 -8.30
C ASP A 39 -10.99 -1.51 -9.05
N MET A 40 -10.79 -0.38 -9.75
CA MET A 40 -9.54 -0.06 -10.42
C MET A 40 -8.40 0.10 -9.41
N ILE A 41 -8.61 0.89 -8.35
CA ILE A 41 -7.60 1.12 -7.30
C ILE A 41 -7.19 -0.20 -6.64
N ILE A 42 -8.16 -1.04 -6.26
CA ILE A 42 -7.89 -2.35 -5.65
C ILE A 42 -7.11 -3.25 -6.61
N SER A 43 -7.41 -3.20 -7.91
CA SER A 43 -6.70 -3.99 -8.92
C SER A 43 -5.26 -3.55 -9.09
N GLU A 44 -5.01 -2.24 -9.16
CA GLU A 44 -3.66 -1.69 -9.25
C GLU A 44 -2.84 -1.96 -7.98
N ALA A 45 -3.44 -1.79 -6.79
CA ALA A 45 -2.80 -2.10 -5.52
C ALA A 45 -2.41 -3.58 -5.43
N ARG A 46 -3.27 -4.49 -5.91
CA ARG A 46 -2.99 -5.93 -6.00
C ARG A 46 -1.89 -6.25 -7.02
N ASN A 47 -1.89 -5.60 -8.19
CA ASN A 47 -0.84 -5.77 -9.19
C ASN A 47 0.52 -5.32 -8.65
N PHE A 48 0.55 -4.19 -7.95
CA PHE A 48 1.74 -3.67 -7.29
C PHE A 48 2.24 -4.64 -6.20
N ALA A 49 1.34 -5.16 -5.37
CA ALA A 49 1.64 -6.17 -4.37
C ALA A 49 2.33 -7.41 -4.97
N ILE A 50 1.76 -7.97 -6.05
CA ILE A 50 2.29 -9.18 -6.70
C ILE A 50 3.65 -8.94 -7.35
N ARG A 51 3.79 -7.81 -8.05
CA ARG A 51 4.96 -7.57 -8.92
C ARG A 51 6.15 -6.99 -8.18
N GLU A 52 5.90 -6.10 -7.24
CA GLU A 52 6.95 -5.28 -6.63
C GLU A 52 7.15 -5.63 -5.16
N ILE A 53 6.10 -6.01 -4.43
CA ILE A 53 6.21 -6.25 -2.97
C ILE A 53 6.54 -7.71 -2.65
N LEU A 54 5.77 -8.65 -3.19
CA LEU A 54 5.92 -10.07 -2.91
C LEU A 54 7.35 -10.61 -3.14
N PRO A 55 8.09 -10.20 -4.22
CA PRO A 55 9.47 -10.65 -4.42
C PRO A 55 10.43 -10.22 -3.31
N THR A 56 10.14 -9.10 -2.64
CA THR A 56 11.02 -8.55 -1.59
C THR A 56 10.94 -9.32 -0.28
N TYR A 57 9.91 -10.14 -0.05
CA TYR A 57 9.71 -10.81 1.23
C TYR A 57 10.85 -11.76 1.58
N ALA A 58 11.21 -12.65 0.65
CA ALA A 58 12.24 -13.66 0.90
C ALA A 58 13.65 -13.08 0.91
N GLU A 59 13.92 -12.06 0.10
CA GLU A 59 15.24 -11.41 0.05
C GLU A 59 15.44 -10.48 1.26
N GLY A 60 14.42 -9.69 1.59
CA GLY A 60 14.45 -8.77 2.72
C GLY A 60 14.60 -9.46 4.07
N ASP A 61 13.93 -10.60 4.26
CA ASP A 61 14.09 -11.44 5.46
C ASP A 61 15.49 -12.03 5.58
N ARG A 62 16.10 -12.46 4.46
CA ARG A 62 17.46 -13.02 4.45
C ARG A 62 18.55 -11.98 4.74
N GLU A 63 18.44 -10.79 4.15
CA GLU A 63 19.45 -9.75 4.34
C GLU A 63 19.30 -9.04 5.68
N GLY A 64 18.05 -8.75 6.08
CA GLY A 64 17.72 -8.05 7.32
C GLY A 64 18.17 -6.58 7.33
N VAL A 65 17.77 -5.86 8.37
CA VAL A 65 18.17 -4.47 8.58
C VAL A 65 19.47 -4.42 9.38
N ARG A 66 20.39 -3.52 9.00
CA ARG A 66 21.66 -3.30 9.71
C ARG A 66 21.67 -1.95 10.40
N PHE A 67 22.11 -1.91 11.66
CA PHE A 67 22.35 -0.68 12.39
C PHE A 67 23.84 -0.54 12.70
N ASP A 68 24.47 0.52 12.19
CA ASP A 68 25.87 0.84 12.46
C ASP A 68 26.03 2.35 12.71
N LYS A 69 26.68 2.73 13.81
CA LYS A 69 27.03 4.13 14.14
C LYS A 69 25.88 5.14 14.00
N GLY A 70 24.67 4.77 14.41
CA GLY A 70 23.48 5.64 14.31
C GLY A 70 22.79 5.62 12.94
N LYS A 71 23.29 4.84 11.98
CA LYS A 71 22.74 4.66 10.63
C LYS A 71 22.08 3.29 10.50
N VAL A 72 20.82 3.30 10.11
CA VAL A 72 20.04 2.12 9.69
C VAL A 72 20.17 1.93 8.17
N THR A 73 20.60 0.75 7.73
CA THR A 73 20.65 0.37 6.31
C THR A 73 19.63 -0.73 6.05
N VAL A 74 18.79 -0.54 5.04
CA VAL A 74 17.76 -1.49 4.60
C VAL A 74 18.23 -2.29 3.39
N PRO A 75 17.72 -3.54 3.21
CA PRO A 75 18.01 -4.35 2.04
C PRO A 75 17.74 -3.64 0.71
N ALA A 76 18.60 -3.89 -0.27
CA ALA A 76 18.51 -3.20 -1.56
C ALA A 76 17.23 -3.53 -2.34
N CYS A 77 16.65 -4.71 -2.10
CA CYS A 77 15.41 -5.18 -2.74
C CYS A 77 14.22 -4.22 -2.51
N PHE A 78 14.21 -3.46 -1.41
CA PHE A 78 13.13 -2.52 -1.10
C PHE A 78 13.22 -1.19 -1.85
N ARG A 79 14.38 -0.83 -2.42
CA ARG A 79 14.59 0.50 -3.03
C ARG A 79 13.62 0.75 -4.19
N ARG A 80 13.44 -0.24 -5.07
CA ARG A 80 12.54 -0.14 -6.22
C ARG A 80 11.08 -0.04 -5.79
N ALA A 81 10.65 -0.96 -4.92
CA ALA A 81 9.31 -0.96 -4.37
C ALA A 81 8.98 0.37 -3.67
N HIS A 82 9.91 0.91 -2.88
CA HIS A 82 9.75 2.21 -2.23
C HIS A 82 9.60 3.36 -3.22
N LYS A 83 10.42 3.40 -4.28
CA LYS A 83 10.32 4.43 -5.33
C LYS A 83 8.95 4.41 -6.00
N LEU A 84 8.50 3.23 -6.44
CA LEU A 84 7.19 3.06 -7.07
C LEU A 84 6.03 3.33 -6.10
N PHE A 85 6.22 3.02 -4.82
CA PHE A 85 5.26 3.32 -3.76
C PHE A 85 5.05 4.84 -3.61
N ALA A 86 6.15 5.60 -3.58
CA ALA A 86 6.11 7.05 -3.51
C ALA A 86 5.53 7.67 -4.79
N GLU A 87 5.94 7.19 -5.97
CA GLU A 87 5.43 7.64 -7.27
C GLU A 87 3.93 7.36 -7.45
N GLY A 88 3.42 6.28 -6.88
CA GLY A 88 1.99 5.95 -6.88
C GLY A 88 1.18 6.64 -5.77
N GLU A 89 1.81 7.51 -4.97
CA GLU A 89 1.19 8.27 -3.88
C GLU A 89 0.43 7.41 -2.85
N TRP A 90 0.82 6.14 -2.75
CA TRP A 90 0.15 5.15 -1.91
C TRP A 90 0.25 5.45 -0.40
N GLY A 91 1.18 6.32 0.00
CA GLY A 91 1.32 6.81 1.38
C GLY A 91 0.27 7.85 1.80
N ALA A 92 -0.45 8.46 0.85
CA ALA A 92 -1.39 9.57 1.10
C ALA A 92 -2.82 9.25 0.64
N MET A 93 -3.16 7.96 0.50
CA MET A 93 -4.46 7.50 0.00
C MET A 93 -5.68 8.16 0.69
N THR A 94 -5.64 8.31 2.01
CA THR A 94 -6.78 8.84 2.80
C THR A 94 -6.60 10.29 3.23
N ALA A 95 -5.46 10.90 2.90
CA ALA A 95 -5.16 12.27 3.29
C ALA A 95 -6.08 13.27 2.56
N ASN A 96 -6.28 14.44 3.17
CA ASN A 96 -7.14 15.49 2.61
C ASN A 96 -6.57 15.97 1.25
N PRO A 97 -7.38 15.99 0.17
CA PRO A 97 -6.97 16.52 -1.13
C PRO A 97 -6.38 17.92 -1.12
N GLU A 98 -6.82 18.80 -0.20
CA GLU A 98 -6.25 20.15 -0.04
C GLU A 98 -4.75 20.16 0.29
N TRP A 99 -4.24 19.06 0.86
CA TRP A 99 -2.84 18.90 1.25
C TRP A 99 -2.10 17.88 0.37
N GLY A 100 -2.66 17.54 -0.80
CA GLY A 100 -2.06 16.58 -1.74
C GLY A 100 -2.35 15.12 -1.45
N GLY A 101 -3.42 14.81 -0.69
CA GLY A 101 -3.91 13.45 -0.50
C GLY A 101 -4.88 13.00 -1.59
N GLN A 102 -5.14 11.69 -1.67
CA GLN A 102 -6.11 11.15 -2.65
C GLN A 102 -7.57 11.19 -2.16
N GLY A 103 -7.82 11.46 -0.86
CA GLY A 103 -9.17 11.58 -0.31
C GLY A 103 -10.00 10.28 -0.29
N LEU A 104 -9.36 9.12 -0.43
CA LEU A 104 -10.06 7.83 -0.52
C LEU A 104 -10.82 7.51 0.77
N PRO A 105 -12.00 6.85 0.66
CA PRO A 105 -12.64 6.24 1.81
C PRO A 105 -11.67 5.27 2.49
N HIS A 106 -11.58 5.33 3.82
CA HIS A 106 -10.70 4.44 4.59
C HIS A 106 -10.92 2.96 4.27
N LEU A 107 -12.17 2.56 4.01
CA LEU A 107 -12.50 1.17 3.64
C LEU A 107 -11.76 0.71 2.37
N ILE A 108 -11.70 1.56 1.33
CA ILE A 108 -11.01 1.24 0.07
C ILE A 108 -9.50 1.25 0.29
N ALA A 109 -8.99 2.25 1.03
CA ALA A 109 -7.57 2.35 1.32
C ALA A 109 -7.03 1.16 2.14
N GLN A 110 -7.83 0.64 3.08
CA GLN A 110 -7.45 -0.54 3.88
C GLN A 110 -7.28 -1.77 3.00
N ILE A 111 -8.23 -2.04 2.09
CA ILE A 111 -8.14 -3.16 1.15
C ILE A 111 -6.96 -2.99 0.19
N ALA A 112 -6.75 -1.78 -0.34
CA ALA A 112 -5.59 -1.49 -1.18
C ALA A 112 -4.27 -1.79 -0.44
N SER A 113 -4.19 -1.44 0.85
CA SER A 113 -3.01 -1.69 1.67
C SER A 113 -2.79 -3.15 2.08
N GLU A 114 -3.85 -3.97 2.07
CA GLU A 114 -3.80 -5.38 2.50
C GLU A 114 -2.76 -6.18 1.71
N GLY A 115 -2.69 -5.96 0.40
CA GLY A 115 -1.76 -6.68 -0.49
C GLY A 115 -0.29 -6.43 -0.18
N TRP A 116 0.07 -5.34 0.51
CA TRP A 116 1.46 -4.99 0.78
C TRP A 116 1.98 -5.53 2.12
N GLY A 117 1.07 -6.07 2.95
CA GLY A 117 1.37 -6.56 4.28
C GLY A 117 1.98 -5.51 5.21
N LEU A 118 2.29 -5.92 6.45
CA LEU A 118 2.98 -5.07 7.42
C LEU A 118 4.40 -4.67 6.97
N ASN A 119 5.02 -5.43 6.06
CA ASN A 119 6.39 -5.19 5.62
C ASN A 119 6.59 -3.78 5.07
N ILE A 120 5.73 -3.30 4.16
CA ILE A 120 5.93 -1.96 3.57
C ILE A 120 5.68 -0.82 4.55
N MET A 121 4.76 -1.01 5.51
CA MET A 121 4.44 -0.01 6.52
C MET A 121 5.64 0.23 7.47
N TRP A 122 6.31 -0.84 7.90
CA TRP A 122 7.54 -0.74 8.70
C TRP A 122 8.69 -0.12 7.91
N PHE A 123 8.87 -0.46 6.62
CA PHE A 123 9.89 0.17 5.77
C PHE A 123 9.64 1.65 5.51
N TYR A 124 8.40 2.04 5.23
CA TYR A 124 8.01 3.45 5.06
C TYR A 124 8.38 4.29 6.28
N PHE A 125 8.15 3.76 7.49
CA PHE A 125 8.49 4.45 8.73
C PHE A 125 10.00 4.60 8.93
N CYS A 126 10.77 3.56 8.59
CA CYS A 126 12.24 3.59 8.68
C CYS A 126 12.90 4.48 7.62
N ILE A 127 12.30 4.63 6.44
CA ILE A 127 12.88 5.45 5.36
C ILE A 127 12.57 6.94 5.56
N ASN A 128 11.32 7.30 5.84
CA ASN A 128 10.91 8.71 5.91
C ASN A 128 11.39 9.44 7.18
N ASN A 129 11.57 8.74 8.30
CA ASN A 129 12.15 9.34 9.50
C ASN A 129 13.68 9.47 9.43
N TYR A 130 14.32 8.82 8.45
CA TYR A 130 15.77 8.81 8.28
C TYR A 130 16.17 9.20 6.85
N ASN A 131 15.72 10.37 6.41
CA ASN A 131 16.01 11.00 5.10
C ASN A 131 17.51 11.16 4.74
N ASN A 132 18.45 10.65 5.55
CA ASN A 132 19.89 10.65 5.29
C ASN A 132 20.46 9.26 4.90
N LEU A 133 19.64 8.22 4.73
CA LEU A 133 20.17 6.84 4.68
C LEU A 133 20.08 6.13 3.33
N ILE A 134 19.51 6.77 2.30
CA ILE A 134 19.45 6.24 0.92
C ILE A 134 20.38 7.01 -0.05
N SER A 135 21.22 7.93 0.44
CA SER A 135 22.31 8.48 -0.37
C SER A 135 23.47 7.49 -0.43
N ASN A 136 23.37 6.55 -1.37
CA ASN A 136 24.42 6.02 -2.26
C ASN A 136 23.84 4.93 -3.17
#